data_AF-A0AAV4HUW5-F1
#
_entry.id   AF-A0AAV4HUW5-F1
#
_cell.length_a   1.000
_cell.length_b   1.000
_cell.length_c   1.000
_cell.angle_alpha   90.00
_cell.angle_beta   90.00
_cell.angle_gamma   90.00
#
_symmetry.space_group_name_H-M   'P 1'
#
loop_
_entity.id
_entity.type
_entity.pdbx_description
1 polymer ?
#
loop_
_entity_poly.entity_id
_entity_poly.type
_entity_poly.pdbx_seq_one_letter_code
_entity_poly.pdbx_strand_id
1 'polypeptide(L)'
;MVIVAAEATVVVVVVVAVAAAAAAAAAAAVLDQRVKAFCLLTNCTTVCTSIDIRNDIKNFRKLENCTVIEGHLQISLIEHVTKEDYKNYRFPQLLEITDYVLLYRVYGLTTLRDMFPNLAVIRGRLLFTNFALVAFEMIDLEELGLINLQNISRGGVRLAKNKKLCFINTVDWEKLGVSPGEQDFKQNREENACVNLCQDECTETTVGRVTAGRCWTSSHCQKNLSESELLFHCVSFFILFKLGV
;
A
#
# COMPACT_ATOMS: atom_id res chain seq x y z
N MET A 1 -64.24 3.68 1.93
CA MET A 1 -63.46 4.51 2.86
C MET A 1 -62.19 3.77 3.32
N VAL A 2 -61.37 3.25 2.38
CA VAL A 2 -60.13 2.51 2.71
C VAL A 2 -58.93 2.95 1.86
N ILE A 3 -59.15 3.69 0.77
CA ILE A 3 -58.09 4.10 -0.17
C ILE A 3 -57.31 5.34 0.31
N VAL A 4 -57.94 6.25 1.06
CA VAL A 4 -57.32 7.51 1.54
C VAL A 4 -56.28 7.29 2.66
N ALA A 5 -56.39 6.20 3.42
CA ALA A 5 -55.47 5.90 4.53
C ALA A 5 -54.12 5.34 4.07
N ALA A 6 -54.08 4.63 2.93
CA ALA A 6 -52.86 4.09 2.36
C ALA A 6 -51.93 5.19 1.82
N GLU A 7 -52.49 6.22 1.17
CA GLU A 7 -51.71 7.35 0.64
C GLU A 7 -51.09 8.19 1.75
N ALA A 8 -51.85 8.50 2.80
CA ALA A 8 -51.33 9.24 3.95
C ALA A 8 -50.23 8.46 4.68
N THR A 9 -50.38 7.14 4.83
CA THR A 9 -49.37 6.31 5.51
C THR A 9 -48.07 6.20 4.69
N VAL A 10 -48.16 6.05 3.36
CA VAL A 10 -46.98 6.01 2.48
C VAL A 10 -46.25 7.36 2.46
N VAL A 11 -46.98 8.48 2.39
CA VAL A 11 -46.39 9.83 2.44
C VAL A 11 -45.66 10.07 3.76
N VAL A 12 -46.24 9.66 4.89
CA VAL A 12 -45.60 9.79 6.22
C VAL A 12 -44.31 8.96 6.29
N VAL A 13 -44.31 7.71 5.80
CA VAL A 13 -43.12 6.85 5.81
C VAL A 13 -41.99 7.42 4.94
N VAL A 14 -42.31 7.93 3.75
CA VAL A 14 -41.31 8.54 2.84
C VAL A 14 -40.73 9.82 3.43
N VAL A 15 -41.56 10.70 4.01
CA VAL A 15 -41.11 11.95 4.62
C VAL A 15 -40.19 11.67 5.82
N VAL A 16 -40.53 10.69 6.67
CA VAL A 16 -39.70 10.27 7.81
C VAL A 16 -38.37 9.69 7.33
N ALA A 17 -38.36 8.86 6.28
CA ALA A 17 -37.13 8.28 5.74
C ALA A 17 -36.21 9.34 5.11
N VAL A 18 -36.76 10.29 4.35
CA VAL A 18 -35.99 11.39 3.74
C VAL A 18 -35.43 12.32 4.82
N ALA A 19 -36.20 12.65 5.85
CA ALA A 19 -35.72 13.45 6.98
C ALA A 19 -34.61 12.75 7.76
N ALA A 20 -34.72 11.43 7.98
CA ALA A 20 -33.68 10.63 8.61
C ALA A 20 -32.39 10.56 7.77
N ALA A 21 -32.51 10.42 6.44
CA ALA A 21 -31.38 10.43 5.53
C ALA A 21 -30.67 11.80 5.47
N ALA A 22 -31.43 12.90 5.46
CA ALA A 22 -30.89 14.25 5.51
C ALA A 22 -30.19 14.55 6.84
N ALA A 23 -30.76 14.10 7.96
CA ALA A 23 -30.13 14.21 9.28
C ALA A 23 -28.83 13.39 9.38
N ALA A 24 -28.79 12.19 8.80
CA ALA A 24 -27.58 11.37 8.74
C ALA A 24 -26.48 12.03 7.87
N ALA A 25 -26.85 12.63 6.73
CA ALA A 25 -25.91 13.36 5.88
C ALA A 25 -25.35 14.62 6.58
N ALA A 26 -26.19 15.36 7.30
CA ALA A 26 -25.76 16.52 8.08
C ALA A 26 -24.84 16.13 9.25
N ALA A 27 -25.15 15.04 9.96
CA ALA A 27 -24.29 14.51 11.03
C ALA A 27 -22.92 14.06 10.49
N ALA A 28 -22.88 13.42 9.31
CA ALA A 28 -21.64 13.04 8.64
C ALA A 28 -20.79 14.26 8.25
N ALA A 29 -21.41 15.34 7.76
CA ALA A 29 -20.71 16.57 7.40
C ALA A 29 -20.14 17.32 8.64
N VAL A 30 -20.87 17.30 9.76
CA VAL A 30 -20.39 17.90 11.03
C VAL A 30 -19.24 17.09 11.64
N LEU A 31 -19.27 15.76 11.50
CA LEU A 31 -18.18 14.89 11.92
C LEU A 31 -16.91 15.14 11.08
N ASP A 32 -17.05 15.29 9.76
CA ASP A 32 -15.94 15.64 8.84
C ASP A 32 -15.29 16.99 9.20
N GLN A 33 -16.08 18.01 9.54
CA GLN A 33 -15.54 19.31 9.99
C GLN A 33 -14.80 19.22 11.33
N ARG A 34 -15.28 18.41 12.27
CA ARG A 34 -14.64 18.22 13.59
C ARG A 34 -13.36 17.39 13.48
N VAL A 35 -13.35 16.37 12.64
CA VAL A 35 -12.15 15.56 12.32
C VAL A 35 -11.09 16.45 11.67
N LYS A 36 -11.45 17.28 10.68
CA LYS A 36 -10.54 18.26 10.06
C LYS A 36 -9.96 19.24 11.07
N ALA A 37 -10.76 19.75 12.01
CA ALA A 37 -10.30 20.67 13.04
C ALA A 37 -9.39 20.00 14.09
N PHE A 38 -9.68 18.74 14.47
CA PHE A 38 -8.84 17.95 15.36
C PHE A 38 -7.49 17.62 14.71
N CYS A 39 -7.52 17.28 13.42
CA CYS A 39 -6.36 17.07 12.59
C CYS A 39 -5.40 18.27 12.52
N LEU A 40 -5.93 19.48 12.42
CA LEU A 40 -5.13 20.71 12.45
C LEU A 40 -4.37 20.90 13.78
N LEU A 41 -4.77 20.21 14.86
CA LEU A 41 -4.19 20.31 16.20
C LEU A 41 -3.20 19.18 16.53
N THR A 42 -3.24 18.03 15.86
CA THR A 42 -2.47 16.82 16.21
C THR A 42 -1.50 16.30 15.14
N ASN A 43 -1.09 17.13 14.16
CA ASN A 43 -0.25 16.72 13.03
C ASN A 43 -0.93 15.62 12.20
N CYS A 44 -2.10 15.97 11.68
CA CYS A 44 -2.92 15.12 10.81
C CYS A 44 -2.11 14.45 9.71
N THR A 45 -2.46 13.21 9.41
CA THR A 45 -2.06 12.48 8.21
C THR A 45 -2.12 13.40 6.99
N THR A 46 -0.99 13.73 6.38
CA THR A 46 -0.99 14.51 5.14
C THR A 46 -1.45 13.60 4.01
N VAL A 47 -2.58 13.95 3.41
CA VAL A 47 -3.10 13.23 2.24
C VAL A 47 -2.59 13.91 0.98
N CYS A 48 -1.89 13.15 0.16
CA CYS A 48 -1.38 13.57 -1.13
C CYS A 48 -2.22 12.92 -2.25
N THR A 49 -2.34 13.59 -3.38
CA THR A 49 -2.98 13.02 -4.58
C THR A 49 -2.00 12.12 -5.32
N SER A 50 -2.38 11.59 -6.49
CA SER A 50 -1.47 10.78 -7.33
C SER A 50 -0.13 11.47 -7.59
N ILE A 51 0.98 10.75 -7.41
CA ILE A 51 2.33 11.28 -7.55
C ILE A 51 3.04 10.57 -8.70
N ASP A 52 3.47 11.35 -9.70
CA ASP A 52 4.38 10.92 -10.77
C ASP A 52 5.76 11.59 -10.59
N ILE A 53 6.77 10.75 -10.34
CA ILE A 53 8.18 11.09 -10.23
C ILE A 53 8.85 10.54 -11.49
N ARG A 54 9.25 11.44 -12.37
CA ARG A 54 9.84 11.08 -13.66
C ARG A 54 11.07 11.92 -13.96
N ASN A 55 12.04 11.32 -14.66
CA ASN A 55 13.26 11.95 -15.19
C ASN A 55 14.28 12.48 -14.16
N ASP A 56 13.83 13.30 -13.21
CA ASP A 56 14.70 13.96 -12.23
C ASP A 56 14.46 13.40 -10.82
N ILE A 57 15.53 12.95 -10.16
CA ILE A 57 15.49 12.49 -8.76
C ILE A 57 14.99 13.57 -7.79
N LYS A 58 15.14 14.86 -8.10
CA LYS A 58 14.61 15.94 -7.25
C LYS A 58 13.09 15.90 -7.12
N ASN A 59 12.38 15.25 -8.05
CA ASN A 59 10.94 15.10 -7.99
C ASN A 59 10.47 14.19 -6.84
N PHE A 60 11.36 13.42 -6.22
CA PHE A 60 11.06 12.69 -4.99
C PHE A 60 10.60 13.61 -3.85
N ARG A 61 10.96 14.90 -3.86
CA ARG A 61 10.46 15.89 -2.88
C ARG A 61 8.93 16.01 -2.84
N LYS A 62 8.22 15.60 -3.90
CA LYS A 62 6.74 15.54 -3.91
C LYS A 62 6.16 14.59 -2.85
N LEU A 63 6.97 13.66 -2.35
CA LEU A 63 6.59 12.72 -1.28
C LEU A 63 6.86 13.26 0.12
N GLU A 64 7.48 14.43 0.25
CA GLU A 64 7.73 15.04 1.55
C GLU A 64 6.42 15.29 2.29
N ASN A 65 6.41 14.90 3.56
CA ASN A 65 5.28 14.97 4.47
C ASN A 65 4.05 14.11 4.10
N CYS A 66 4.05 13.38 2.97
CA CYS A 66 2.92 12.54 2.60
C CYS A 66 2.78 11.32 3.51
N THR A 67 1.61 11.18 4.14
CA THR A 67 1.27 10.00 4.96
C THR A 67 0.44 8.99 4.16
N VAL A 68 -0.51 9.49 3.38
CA VAL A 68 -1.40 8.68 2.53
C VAL A 68 -1.38 9.26 1.12
N ILE A 69 -1.23 8.40 0.12
CA ILE A 69 -1.43 8.76 -1.28
C ILE A 69 -2.82 8.30 -1.72
N GLU A 70 -3.74 9.25 -1.85
CA GLU A 70 -5.02 9.08 -2.51
C GLU A 70 -4.84 9.09 -4.03
N GLY A 71 -4.32 7.98 -4.54
CA GLY A 71 -3.97 7.81 -5.93
C GLY A 71 -2.91 6.73 -6.10
N HIS A 72 -2.18 6.82 -7.22
CA HIS A 72 -1.04 5.97 -7.52
C HIS A 72 0.28 6.68 -7.21
N LEU A 73 1.32 5.88 -6.99
CA LEU A 73 2.71 6.31 -6.95
C LEU A 73 3.43 5.74 -8.17
N GLN A 74 3.88 6.60 -9.07
CA GLN A 74 4.68 6.21 -10.22
C GLN A 74 6.07 6.82 -10.13
N ILE A 75 7.10 5.98 -10.23
CA ILE A 75 8.50 6.36 -10.26
C ILE A 75 9.11 5.77 -11.52
N SER A 76 9.49 6.61 -12.47
CA SER A 76 9.86 6.14 -13.80
C SER A 76 10.95 6.95 -14.49
N LEU A 77 11.71 6.30 -15.37
CA LEU A 77 12.63 6.94 -16.32
C LEU A 77 13.67 7.86 -15.63
N ILE A 78 14.24 7.42 -14.50
CA ILE A 78 15.29 8.18 -13.80
C ILE A 78 16.63 7.59 -14.21
N GLU A 79 17.36 8.32 -15.04
CA GLU A 79 18.63 7.92 -15.63
C GLU A 79 19.79 8.75 -15.06
N HIS A 80 21.02 8.26 -15.20
CA HIS A 80 22.24 8.96 -14.76
C HIS A 80 22.30 9.26 -13.24
N VAL A 81 21.71 8.37 -12.43
CA VAL A 81 21.69 8.46 -10.96
C VAL A 81 22.38 7.24 -10.35
N THR A 82 23.10 7.45 -9.25
CA THR A 82 23.83 6.42 -8.51
C THR A 82 23.12 6.04 -7.21
N LYS A 83 23.58 4.95 -6.57
CA LYS A 83 23.04 4.50 -5.28
C LYS A 83 23.17 5.58 -4.20
N GLU A 84 24.25 6.34 -4.23
CA GLU A 84 24.57 7.41 -3.27
C GLU A 84 23.53 8.52 -3.27
N ASP A 85 22.97 8.84 -4.44
CA ASP A 85 22.01 9.93 -4.60
C ASP A 85 20.68 9.65 -3.88
N TYR A 86 20.28 8.37 -3.79
CA TYR A 86 19.04 7.95 -3.11
C TYR A 86 19.15 7.95 -1.58
N LYS A 87 20.37 8.00 -1.00
CA LYS A 87 20.57 7.93 0.47
C LYS A 87 19.85 9.03 1.23
N ASN A 88 19.65 10.19 0.58
CA ASN A 88 18.99 11.36 1.17
C ASN A 88 17.46 11.36 0.99
N TYR A 89 16.91 10.43 0.21
CA TYR A 89 15.46 10.36 -0.06
C TYR A 89 14.80 9.29 0.80
N ARG A 90 14.28 9.71 1.94
CA ARG A 90 13.59 8.86 2.91
C ARG A 90 12.22 9.45 3.23
N PHE A 91 11.18 8.63 3.11
CA PHE A 91 9.79 9.01 3.31
C PHE A 91 9.15 8.14 4.40
N PRO A 92 9.60 8.26 5.66
CA PRO A 92 9.10 7.43 6.75
C PRO A 92 7.64 7.75 7.13
N GLN A 93 7.11 8.88 6.70
CA GLN A 93 5.72 9.22 6.95
C GLN A 93 4.75 8.46 6.04
N LEU A 94 5.19 7.95 4.89
CA LEU A 94 4.32 7.28 3.94
C LEU A 94 3.90 5.90 4.48
N LEU A 95 2.60 5.75 4.75
CA LEU A 95 2.00 4.54 5.32
C LEU A 95 1.12 3.79 4.33
N GLU A 96 0.44 4.52 3.43
CA GLU A 96 -0.61 3.94 2.60
C GLU A 96 -0.64 4.54 1.19
N ILE A 97 -0.88 3.67 0.21
CA ILE A 97 -1.16 4.05 -1.18
C ILE A 97 -2.48 3.39 -1.59
N THR A 98 -3.44 4.19 -2.05
CA THR A 98 -4.80 3.70 -2.26
C THR A 98 -5.01 3.02 -3.62
N ASP A 99 -4.20 3.33 -4.64
CA ASP A 99 -4.28 2.68 -5.95
C ASP A 99 -3.12 1.70 -6.14
N TYR A 100 -2.12 2.04 -6.95
CA TYR A 100 -0.99 1.16 -7.27
C TYR A 100 0.36 1.87 -7.14
N VAL A 101 1.42 1.06 -7.08
CA VAL A 101 2.82 1.49 -7.14
C VAL A 101 3.46 0.96 -8.42
N LEU A 102 4.08 1.85 -9.20
CA LEU A 102 4.81 1.50 -10.42
C LEU A 102 6.25 2.02 -10.34
N LEU A 103 7.20 1.10 -10.48
CA LEU A 103 8.63 1.38 -10.66
C LEU A 103 9.06 0.93 -12.05
N TYR A 104 9.57 1.85 -12.86
CA TYR A 104 9.96 1.54 -14.24
C TYR A 104 11.24 2.25 -14.67
N ARG A 105 12.29 1.50 -15.00
CA ARG A 105 13.58 2.04 -15.48
C ARG A 105 14.14 3.15 -14.58
N VAL A 106 14.29 2.83 -13.31
CA VAL A 106 14.94 3.71 -12.31
C VAL A 106 16.33 3.14 -12.05
N TYR A 107 17.37 3.87 -12.46
CA TYR A 107 18.76 3.47 -12.31
C TYR A 107 19.29 3.83 -10.91
N GLY A 108 20.27 3.07 -10.42
CA GLY A 108 20.95 3.30 -9.14
C GLY A 108 20.15 2.92 -7.88
N LEU A 109 18.83 2.73 -7.99
CA LEU A 109 17.99 2.36 -6.85
C LEU A 109 18.09 0.87 -6.54
N THR A 110 18.74 0.51 -5.43
CA THR A 110 19.01 -0.90 -5.07
C THR A 110 17.97 -1.52 -4.14
N THR A 111 17.26 -0.72 -3.34
CA THR A 111 16.25 -1.16 -2.37
C THR A 111 15.26 -0.04 -2.04
N LEU A 112 14.01 -0.36 -1.70
CA LEU A 112 13.04 0.61 -1.17
C LEU A 112 13.03 0.69 0.35
N ARG A 113 13.80 -0.18 1.04
CA ARG A 113 13.78 -0.30 2.52
C ARG A 113 13.95 1.03 3.23
N ASP A 114 14.96 1.79 2.83
CA ASP A 114 15.28 3.05 3.50
C ASP A 114 14.39 4.22 3.01
N MET A 115 13.82 4.06 1.81
CA MET A 115 12.98 5.05 1.13
C MET A 115 11.54 5.03 1.63
N PHE A 116 10.93 3.85 1.74
CA PHE A 116 9.55 3.65 2.20
C PHE A 116 9.50 2.72 3.41
N PRO A 117 10.18 3.06 4.53
CA PRO A 117 10.34 2.12 5.63
C PRO A 117 9.03 1.75 6.29
N ASN A 118 7.99 2.60 6.24
CA ASN A 118 6.72 2.40 6.96
C ASN A 118 5.51 2.15 6.04
N LEU A 119 5.72 1.99 4.73
CA LEU A 119 4.63 1.68 3.81
C LEU A 119 4.01 0.34 4.20
N ALA A 120 2.76 0.35 4.66
CA ALA A 120 2.08 -0.79 5.25
C ALA A 120 0.98 -1.36 4.36
N VAL A 121 0.31 -0.52 3.57
CA VAL A 121 -0.88 -0.92 2.80
C VAL A 121 -0.85 -0.36 1.37
N ILE A 122 -1.15 -1.22 0.40
CA ILE A 122 -1.51 -0.84 -0.97
C ILE A 122 -2.93 -1.34 -1.23
N ARG A 123 -3.91 -0.44 -1.39
CA ARG A 123 -5.31 -0.87 -1.45
C ARG A 123 -5.75 -1.40 -2.81
N GLY A 124 -5.16 -0.94 -3.92
CA GLY A 124 -5.53 -1.44 -5.26
C GLY A 124 -6.94 -1.05 -5.71
N ARG A 125 -7.43 0.16 -5.35
CA ARG A 125 -8.73 0.66 -5.87
C ARG A 125 -8.70 0.76 -7.39
N LEU A 126 -7.64 1.35 -7.93
CA LEU A 126 -7.26 1.30 -9.33
C LEU A 126 -5.97 0.47 -9.49
N LEU A 127 -5.82 -0.18 -10.65
CA LEU A 127 -4.72 -1.11 -10.93
C LEU A 127 -3.99 -0.70 -12.20
N PHE A 128 -2.69 -0.95 -12.25
CA PHE A 128 -1.91 -0.88 -13.49
C PHE A 128 -1.92 -2.25 -14.16
N THR A 129 -2.75 -2.42 -15.19
CA THR A 129 -2.87 -3.69 -15.95
C THR A 129 -3.14 -4.89 -15.03
N ASN A 130 -4.08 -4.75 -14.08
CA ASN A 130 -4.43 -5.73 -13.02
C ASN A 130 -3.44 -5.88 -11.85
N PHE A 131 -2.35 -5.10 -11.82
CA PHE A 131 -1.37 -5.14 -10.75
C PHE A 131 -1.45 -3.92 -9.84
N ALA A 132 -1.30 -4.14 -8.53
CA ALA A 132 -1.22 -3.09 -7.51
C ALA A 132 0.23 -2.71 -7.19
N LEU A 133 1.19 -3.61 -7.42
CA LEU A 133 2.61 -3.35 -7.28
C LEU A 133 3.35 -3.86 -8.52
N VAL A 134 4.08 -2.96 -9.17
CA VAL A 134 4.85 -3.25 -10.38
C VAL A 134 6.28 -2.76 -10.22
N ALA A 135 7.24 -3.66 -10.40
CA ALA A 135 8.65 -3.31 -10.60
C ALA A 135 9.12 -3.93 -11.92
N PHE A 136 9.37 -3.07 -12.90
CA PHE A 136 9.67 -3.50 -14.27
C PHE A 136 10.94 -2.84 -14.79
N GLU A 137 11.87 -3.64 -15.32
CA GLU A 137 13.15 -3.17 -15.86
C GLU A 137 13.94 -2.30 -14.85
N MET A 138 13.91 -2.67 -13.57
CA MET A 138 14.72 -2.08 -12.52
C MET A 138 16.10 -2.75 -12.53
N ILE A 139 17.06 -2.14 -13.23
CA ILE A 139 18.36 -2.76 -13.55
C ILE A 139 19.23 -2.98 -12.32
N ASP A 140 19.18 -2.06 -11.35
CA ASP A 140 20.03 -2.08 -10.16
C ASP A 140 19.33 -2.57 -8.89
N LEU A 141 18.04 -2.90 -8.96
CA LEU A 141 17.25 -3.31 -7.81
C LEU A 141 17.67 -4.72 -7.35
N GLU A 142 18.14 -4.83 -6.11
CA GLU A 142 18.66 -6.06 -5.50
C GLU A 142 17.61 -6.74 -4.60
N GLU A 143 16.77 -5.94 -3.96
CA GLU A 143 15.66 -6.39 -3.10
C GLU A 143 14.55 -5.33 -3.15
N LEU A 144 13.28 -5.72 -2.99
CA LEU A 144 12.20 -4.73 -2.84
C LEU A 144 12.33 -4.00 -1.50
N GLY A 145 12.55 -4.73 -0.41
CA GLY A 145 12.79 -4.16 0.90
C GLY A 145 11.57 -3.45 1.52
N LEU A 146 10.34 -3.78 1.14
CA LEU A 146 9.13 -3.20 1.73
C LEU A 146 8.82 -3.82 3.11
N ILE A 147 9.73 -3.62 4.07
CA ILE A 147 9.81 -4.35 5.34
C ILE A 147 8.55 -4.24 6.23
N ASN A 148 7.73 -3.21 6.04
CA ASN A 148 6.51 -2.98 6.79
C ASN A 148 5.23 -3.23 5.97
N LEU A 149 5.33 -3.65 4.71
CA LEU A 149 4.16 -3.95 3.90
C LEU A 149 3.45 -5.19 4.46
N GLN A 150 2.18 -5.02 4.77
CA GLN A 150 1.34 -6.00 5.44
C GLN A 150 0.17 -6.45 4.57
N ASN A 151 -0.33 -5.59 3.68
CA ASN A 151 -1.53 -5.90 2.91
C ASN A 151 -1.53 -5.23 1.54
N ILE A 152 -1.81 -6.04 0.52
CA ILE A 152 -2.22 -5.63 -0.82
C ILE A 152 -3.67 -6.06 -0.97
N SER A 153 -4.61 -5.13 -0.79
CA SER A 153 -6.02 -5.50 -0.65
C SER A 153 -6.68 -5.99 -1.95
N ARG A 154 -6.16 -5.57 -3.10
CA ARG A 154 -6.68 -5.96 -4.42
C ARG A 154 -5.60 -5.84 -5.48
N GLY A 155 -5.56 -6.81 -6.40
CA GLY A 155 -4.69 -6.82 -7.57
C GLY A 155 -3.38 -7.55 -7.33
N GLY A 156 -2.72 -7.91 -8.44
CA GLY A 156 -1.52 -8.72 -8.41
C GLY A 156 -0.23 -7.95 -8.13
N VAL A 157 0.87 -8.71 -8.11
CA VAL A 157 2.23 -8.16 -8.09
C VAL A 157 2.98 -8.61 -9.34
N ARG A 158 3.57 -7.64 -10.04
CA ARG A 158 4.41 -7.90 -11.22
C ARG A 158 5.84 -7.46 -10.97
N LEU A 159 6.74 -8.44 -10.90
CA LEU A 159 8.18 -8.22 -10.79
C LEU A 159 8.81 -8.82 -12.03
N ALA A 160 9.17 -7.99 -13.01
CA ALA A 160 9.69 -8.53 -14.25
C ALA A 160 10.90 -7.77 -14.81
N LYS A 161 11.83 -8.54 -15.37
CA LYS A 161 13.08 -8.05 -15.98
C LYS A 161 14.01 -7.31 -15.00
N ASN A 162 13.95 -7.62 -13.70
CA ASN A 162 14.84 -7.01 -12.70
C ASN A 162 16.05 -7.93 -12.48
N LYS A 163 17.14 -7.69 -13.22
CA LYS A 163 18.26 -8.65 -13.35
C LYS A 163 19.09 -8.89 -12.10
N LYS A 164 19.00 -7.99 -11.11
CA LYS A 164 19.70 -8.12 -9.82
C LYS A 164 18.78 -8.52 -8.66
N LEU A 165 17.46 -8.57 -8.89
CA LEU A 165 16.46 -8.70 -7.84
C LEU A 165 16.43 -10.13 -7.25
N CYS A 166 16.71 -10.20 -5.95
CA CYS A 166 16.62 -11.37 -5.08
C CYS A 166 15.49 -11.17 -4.04
N PHE A 167 15.37 -12.09 -3.07
CA PHE A 167 14.37 -12.07 -1.99
C PHE A 167 12.92 -12.06 -2.47
N ILE A 168 12.63 -12.63 -3.64
CA ILE A 168 11.26 -12.75 -4.16
C ILE A 168 10.54 -13.91 -3.48
N ASN A 169 11.19 -15.09 -3.42
CA ASN A 169 10.60 -16.32 -2.89
C ASN A 169 10.70 -16.44 -1.36
N THR A 170 11.47 -15.56 -0.71
CA THR A 170 11.56 -15.44 0.75
C THR A 170 10.38 -14.65 1.34
N VAL A 171 9.57 -13.99 0.50
CA VAL A 171 8.34 -13.31 0.90
C VAL A 171 7.15 -14.23 0.65
N ASP A 172 6.34 -14.44 1.67
CA ASP A 172 5.03 -15.08 1.56
C ASP A 172 4.01 -14.05 1.04
N TRP A 173 3.82 -14.02 -0.28
CA TRP A 173 2.92 -13.10 -0.95
C TRP A 173 1.44 -13.38 -0.67
N GLU A 174 1.09 -14.63 -0.35
CA GLU A 174 -0.29 -15.01 -0.01
C GLU A 174 -0.71 -14.37 1.31
N LYS A 175 0.22 -14.26 2.27
CA LYS A 175 0.00 -13.51 3.51
C LYS A 175 -0.21 -12.01 3.31
N LEU A 176 0.22 -11.47 2.17
CA LEU A 176 -0.04 -10.08 1.78
C LEU A 176 -1.35 -9.91 0.99
N GLY A 177 -2.13 -10.98 0.79
CA GLY A 177 -3.37 -10.94 0.01
C GLY A 177 -3.16 -11.13 -1.51
N VAL A 178 -1.98 -11.58 -1.94
CA VAL A 178 -1.66 -11.78 -3.37
C VAL A 178 -1.71 -13.27 -3.70
N SER A 179 -2.75 -13.67 -4.42
CA SER A 179 -2.95 -15.07 -4.80
C SER A 179 -1.86 -15.56 -5.75
N PRO A 180 -1.50 -16.86 -5.78
CA PRO A 180 -0.49 -17.37 -6.71
C PRO A 180 -0.78 -17.08 -8.19
N GLY A 181 -2.06 -17.01 -8.58
CA GLY A 181 -2.47 -16.65 -9.95
C GLY A 181 -2.30 -15.17 -10.31
N GLU A 182 -2.04 -14.31 -9.33
CA GLU A 182 -1.87 -12.86 -9.48
C GLU A 182 -0.38 -12.44 -9.35
N GLN A 183 0.52 -13.41 -9.20
CA GLN A 183 1.97 -13.22 -9.14
C GLN A 183 2.58 -13.37 -10.54
N ASP A 184 3.12 -12.27 -11.10
CA ASP A 184 3.82 -12.26 -12.39
C ASP A 184 5.31 -11.98 -12.20
N PHE A 185 6.05 -13.02 -11.79
CA PHE A 185 7.49 -12.95 -11.52
C PHE A 185 8.28 -13.58 -12.66
N LYS A 186 8.84 -12.76 -13.57
CA LYS A 186 9.48 -13.24 -14.81
C LYS A 186 10.77 -12.51 -15.14
N GLN A 187 11.78 -13.25 -15.62
CA GLN A 187 13.04 -12.69 -16.13
C GLN A 187 13.83 -11.85 -15.08
N ASN A 188 13.61 -12.10 -13.79
CA ASN A 188 14.43 -11.56 -12.69
C ASN A 188 15.75 -12.33 -12.56
N ARG A 189 16.54 -12.05 -11.51
CA ARG A 189 17.73 -12.85 -11.19
C ARG A 189 17.33 -14.31 -10.91
N GLU A 190 18.17 -15.25 -11.31
CA GLU A 190 17.93 -16.66 -11.05
C GLU A 190 18.05 -16.96 -9.55
N GLU A 191 17.15 -17.79 -9.02
CA GLU A 191 17.05 -18.09 -7.58
C GLU A 191 18.35 -18.68 -7.01
N ASN A 192 18.98 -19.59 -7.75
CA ASN A 192 20.27 -20.20 -7.39
C ASN A 192 21.45 -19.22 -7.36
N ALA A 193 21.33 -18.07 -8.02
CA ALA A 193 22.33 -17.01 -8.03
C ALA A 193 22.09 -15.98 -6.91
N CYS A 194 21.04 -16.16 -6.11
CA CYS A 194 20.71 -15.37 -4.93
C CYS A 194 21.12 -16.11 -3.65
N VAL A 195 21.53 -15.37 -2.63
CA VAL A 195 21.82 -15.93 -1.30
C VAL A 195 20.53 -16.28 -0.57
N ASN A 196 19.52 -15.39 -0.63
CA ASN A 196 18.17 -15.57 -0.07
C ASN A 196 18.13 -16.16 1.35
N LEU A 197 19.11 -15.79 2.18
CA LEU A 197 19.19 -16.26 3.56
C LEU A 197 18.49 -15.25 4.47
N CYS A 198 17.44 -15.71 5.13
CA CYS A 198 16.78 -15.00 6.20
C CYS A 198 17.50 -15.24 7.54
N GLN A 199 17.28 -14.38 8.53
CA GLN A 199 17.78 -14.61 9.87
C GLN A 199 17.07 -15.81 10.52
N ASP A 200 17.75 -16.50 11.42
CA ASP A 200 17.26 -17.74 12.04
C ASP A 200 15.99 -17.51 12.89
N GLU A 201 15.79 -16.29 13.41
CA GLU A 201 14.60 -15.89 14.18
C GLU A 201 13.36 -15.57 13.32
N CYS A 202 13.48 -15.57 11.99
CA CYS A 202 12.35 -15.23 11.13
C CYS A 202 11.27 -16.32 11.17
N THR A 203 10.01 -15.89 11.20
CA THR A 203 8.88 -16.82 11.16
C THR A 203 8.88 -17.62 9.87
N GLU A 204 8.75 -18.94 9.98
CA GLU A 204 8.60 -19.82 8.82
C GLU A 204 7.14 -19.93 8.41
N THR A 205 6.90 -20.00 7.10
CA THR A 205 5.59 -20.37 6.54
C THR A 205 5.77 -21.39 5.43
N THR A 206 4.71 -22.12 5.12
CA THR A 206 4.70 -23.09 4.02
C THR A 206 4.03 -22.47 2.80
N VAL A 207 4.79 -22.23 1.73
CA VAL A 207 4.27 -21.78 0.44
C VAL A 207 4.42 -22.94 -0.55
N GLY A 208 3.29 -23.42 -1.07
CA GLY A 208 3.25 -24.66 -1.86
C GLY A 208 3.71 -25.87 -1.04
N ARG A 209 4.93 -26.36 -1.30
CA ARG A 209 5.53 -27.52 -0.61
C ARG A 209 6.81 -27.17 0.15
N VAL A 210 7.15 -25.89 0.24
CA VAL A 210 8.42 -25.42 0.82
C VAL A 210 8.12 -24.64 2.09
N THR A 211 8.67 -25.11 3.20
CA THR A 211 8.72 -24.42 4.49
C THR A 211 10.07 -23.76 4.64
N ALA A 212 10.07 -22.44 4.86
CA ALA A 212 11.29 -21.66 5.03
C ALA A 212 10.97 -20.37 5.80
N GLY A 213 11.99 -19.81 6.45
CA GLY A 213 11.94 -18.47 7.07
C GLY A 213 11.56 -17.40 6.06
N ARG A 214 10.74 -16.44 6.50
CA ARG A 214 10.23 -15.36 5.63
C ARG A 214 10.90 -14.03 5.92
N CYS A 215 11.43 -13.39 4.88
CA CYS A 215 12.15 -12.13 5.00
C CYS A 215 12.07 -11.29 3.71
N TRP A 216 12.10 -9.96 3.92
CA TRP A 216 12.17 -8.96 2.86
C TRP A 216 13.60 -8.67 2.41
N THR A 217 14.57 -8.86 3.31
CA THR A 217 16.01 -8.63 3.15
C THR A 217 16.75 -9.63 4.06
N SER A 218 18.07 -9.74 3.94
CA SER A 218 18.87 -10.61 4.83
C SER A 218 18.80 -10.24 6.32
N SER A 219 18.32 -9.04 6.67
CA SER A 219 18.27 -8.54 8.04
C SER A 219 16.87 -8.09 8.49
N HIS A 220 15.82 -8.40 7.73
CA HIS A 220 14.45 -7.99 8.07
C HIS A 220 13.47 -9.10 7.72
N CYS A 221 12.94 -9.74 8.76
CA CYS A 221 11.90 -10.74 8.63
C CYS A 221 10.60 -10.14 8.09
N GLN A 222 9.80 -10.97 7.41
CA GLN A 222 8.44 -10.61 7.06
C GLN A 222 7.59 -10.64 8.33
N LYS A 223 6.87 -9.54 8.58
CA LYS A 223 5.94 -9.48 9.70
C LYS A 223 4.75 -10.39 9.41
N ASN A 224 4.52 -11.35 10.28
CA ASN A 224 3.34 -12.21 10.23
C ASN A 224 2.30 -11.61 11.17
N LEU A 225 1.37 -10.82 10.63
CA LEU A 225 0.20 -10.41 11.41
C LEU A 225 -0.83 -11.53 11.30
N SER A 226 -1.26 -12.06 12.45
CA SER A 226 -2.43 -12.95 12.54
C SER A 226 -3.67 -12.28 11.92
N GLU A 227 -4.65 -13.06 11.46
CA GLU A 227 -5.92 -12.49 10.95
C GLU A 227 -6.58 -11.54 11.96
N SER A 228 -6.42 -11.82 13.26
CA SER A 228 -6.83 -10.92 14.34
C SER A 228 -6.06 -9.60 14.32
N GLU A 229 -4.75 -9.60 14.11
CA GLU A 229 -3.94 -8.37 14.07
C GLU A 229 -4.13 -7.58 12.77
N LEU A 230 -4.42 -8.23 11.64
CA LEU A 230 -4.83 -7.57 10.40
C LEU A 230 -6.19 -6.89 10.57
N LEU A 231 -7.14 -7.53 11.27
CA LEU A 231 -8.39 -6.90 11.67
C LEU A 231 -8.15 -5.75 12.65
N PHE A 232 -7.28 -5.89 13.66
CA PHE A 232 -6.99 -4.78 14.58
C PHE A 232 -6.24 -3.63 13.91
N HIS A 233 -5.31 -3.87 12.97
CA HIS A 233 -4.64 -2.79 12.23
C HIS A 233 -5.55 -2.16 11.18
N CYS A 234 -6.37 -2.94 10.47
CA CYS A 234 -7.31 -2.43 9.49
C CYS A 234 -8.49 -1.71 10.15
N VAL A 235 -8.99 -2.21 11.28
CA VAL A 235 -10.04 -1.58 12.11
C VAL A 235 -9.45 -0.41 12.89
N SER A 236 -8.22 -0.45 13.40
CA SER A 236 -7.59 0.75 14.00
C SER A 236 -7.34 1.82 12.95
N PHE A 237 -6.86 1.48 11.74
CA PHE A 237 -6.77 2.45 10.65
C PHE A 237 -8.15 2.96 10.23
N PHE A 238 -9.18 2.11 10.10
CA PHE A 238 -10.53 2.53 9.74
C PHE A 238 -11.24 3.33 10.85
N ILE A 239 -11.04 2.99 12.12
CA ILE A 239 -11.58 3.72 13.28
C ILE A 239 -10.84 5.04 13.42
N LEU A 240 -9.51 5.11 13.24
CA LEU A 240 -8.79 6.38 13.19
C LEU A 240 -9.23 7.23 11.98
N PHE A 241 -9.46 6.63 10.80
CA PHE A 241 -9.90 7.36 9.60
C PHE A 241 -11.38 7.79 9.62
N LYS A 242 -12.28 7.05 10.28
CA LYS A 242 -13.72 7.40 10.36
C LYS A 242 -14.15 8.01 11.70
N LEU A 243 -13.41 7.80 12.78
CA LEU A 243 -13.73 8.31 14.12
C LEU A 243 -12.70 9.30 14.68
N GLY A 244 -11.54 9.52 14.03
CA GLY A 244 -10.62 10.62 14.35
C GLY A 244 -10.35 10.78 15.86
N VAL A 245 -9.82 9.73 16.50
CA VAL A 245 -9.24 9.81 17.84
C VAL A 245 -7.73 9.94 17.71
#